data_AF-A0A7K1UMY1-F1
#
_entry.id   AF-A0A7K1UMY1-F1
#
_cell.length_a   1.000
_cell.length_b   1.000
_cell.length_c   1.000
_cell.angle_alpha   90.00
_cell.angle_beta   90.00
_cell.angle_gamma   90.00
#
_symmetry.space_group_name_H-M   'P 1'
#
loop_
_entity.id
_entity.type
_entity.pdbx_description
1 polymer ?
#
loop_
_entity_poly.entity_id
_entity_poly.type
_entity_poly.pdbx_seq_one_letter_code
_entity_poly.pdbx_strand_id
1 'polypeptide(L)' 'MAKRLDFPAGTGETGIEPQRSGVYVDRDGDIWEKREDGWRLMLQRGVAVDPSSLWDWTEGHVRDYAPFMPVVAGR' A
#
# COMPACT_ATOMS: atom_id res chain seq x y z
N MET A 1 -2.90 -12.48 -14.98
CA MET A 1 -1.86 -11.43 -14.92
C MET A 1 -2.48 -10.25 -14.18
N ALA A 2 -1.95 -9.85 -13.02
CA ALA A 2 -2.40 -8.63 -12.36
C ALA A 2 -1.89 -7.42 -13.16
N LYS A 3 -2.77 -6.45 -13.43
CA LYS A 3 -2.42 -5.25 -14.18
C LYS A 3 -1.64 -4.33 -13.24
N ARG A 4 -0.33 -4.19 -13.48
CA ARG A 4 0.51 -3.25 -12.74
C ARG A 4 0.00 -1.83 -12.99
N LEU A 5 -0.09 -1.03 -11.93
CA LEU A 5 -0.50 0.36 -12.03
C LEU A 5 0.68 1.18 -12.56
N ASP A 6 0.43 1.94 -13.63
CA ASP A 6 1.34 2.95 -14.13
C ASP A 6 1.16 4.21 -13.29
N PHE A 7 2.07 4.46 -12.36
CA PHE A 7 2.05 5.67 -11.56
C PHE A 7 2.75 6.82 -12.32
N PRO A 8 2.20 8.05 -12.27
CA PRO A 8 2.83 9.19 -12.89
C PRO A 8 4.17 9.53 -12.22
N ALA A 9 5.13 9.94 -13.04
CA ALA A 9 6.45 10.36 -12.58
C ALA A 9 6.34 11.43 -11.50
N GLY A 10 7.09 11.27 -10.40
CA GLY A 10 7.11 12.09 -9.19
C GLY A 10 6.15 11.64 -8.08
N THR A 11 5.26 10.66 -8.30
CA THR A 11 4.26 10.23 -7.30
C THR A 11 4.53 8.81 -6.81
N GLY A 12 4.88 8.65 -5.53
CA GLY A 12 5.14 7.35 -4.91
C GLY A 12 6.47 6.69 -5.33
N GLU A 13 7.16 7.22 -6.35
CA GLU A 13 8.31 6.62 -7.04
C GLU A 13 9.60 6.46 -6.23
N THR A 14 9.71 7.09 -5.06
CA THR A 14 11.00 7.12 -4.35
C THR A 14 11.40 5.78 -3.73
N GLY A 15 10.50 4.78 -3.71
CA GLY A 15 10.73 3.54 -2.95
C GLY A 15 10.79 3.78 -1.43
N ILE A 16 10.36 4.97 -1.00
CA ILE A 16 10.34 5.38 0.41
C ILE A 16 8.95 5.11 0.95
N GLU A 17 8.91 4.45 2.10
CA GLU A 17 7.70 4.24 2.87
C GLU A 17 7.05 5.58 3.24
N PRO A 18 5.75 5.79 2.96
CA PRO A 18 5.02 6.96 3.42
C PRO A 18 5.12 7.16 4.94
N GLN A 19 5.51 8.36 5.36
CA GLN A 19 5.60 8.73 6.79
C GLN A 19 4.24 9.06 7.41
N ARG A 20 3.27 9.48 6.60
CA ARG A 20 1.95 9.90 7.07
C ARG A 20 1.02 8.68 7.14
N SER A 21 0.24 8.60 8.21
CA SER A 21 -0.87 7.64 8.28
C SER A 21 -1.92 7.96 7.22
N GLY A 22 -2.56 6.92 6.68
CA GLY A 22 -3.53 7.07 5.60
C GLY A 22 -3.67 5.80 4.76
N VAL A 23 -4.50 5.88 3.72
CA VAL A 23 -4.74 4.79 2.78
C VAL A 23 -3.90 4.98 1.53
N TYR A 24 -3.23 3.93 1.10
CA TYR A 24 -2.31 3.92 -0.04
C TYR A 24 -2.63 2.75 -0.96
N VAL A 25 -2.39 2.94 -2.26
CA VAL A 25 -2.39 1.87 -3.26
C VAL A 25 -0.96 1.61 -3.73
N ASP A 26 -0.59 0.34 -3.87
CA ASP A 26 0.72 -0.07 -4.35
C ASP A 26 0.74 -0.36 -5.86
N ARG A 27 1.92 -0.71 -6.40
CA ARG A 27 2.08 -0.97 -7.84
C ARG A 27 1.24 -2.13 -8.36
N ASP A 28 0.90 -3.09 -7.51
CA ASP A 28 0.16 -4.28 -7.88
C ASP A 28 -1.36 -4.07 -7.74
N GLY A 29 -1.76 -2.89 -7.23
CA GLY A 29 -3.15 -2.48 -7.03
C GLY A 29 -3.71 -2.89 -5.68
N ASP A 30 -2.85 -3.34 -4.76
CA ASP A 30 -3.28 -3.67 -3.40
C ASP A 30 -3.45 -2.39 -2.58
N ILE A 31 -4.46 -2.37 -1.71
CA ILE A 31 -4.77 -1.21 -0.87
C ILE A 31 -4.29 -1.50 0.55
N TRP A 32 -3.48 -0.59 1.05
CA TRP A 32 -2.83 -0.63 2.33
C TRP A 32 -3.26 0.55 3.19
N GLU A 33 -3.32 0.35 4.50
CA GLU A 33 -3.47 1.41 5.49
C GLU A 33 -2.16 1.55 6.27
N LYS A 34 -1.55 2.74 6.23
CA LYS A 34 -0.45 3.13 7.11
C LYS A 34 -1.03 3.61 8.43
N ARG A 35 -0.59 3.01 9.52
CA ARG A 35 -0.89 3.38 10.90
C ARG A 35 0.40 3.73 11.63
N GLU A 36 0.27 4.24 12.86
CA GLU A 36 1.42 4.53 13.73
C GLU A 36 2.18 3.25 14.12
N ASP A 37 1.45 2.15 14.30
CA ASP A 37 1.95 0.84 14.74
C ASP A 37 2.39 -0.08 13.59
N GLY A 38 2.16 0.31 12.34
CA GLY A 38 2.59 -0.48 11.19
C GLY A 38 1.74 -0.31 9.95
N TRP A 39 1.69 -1.37 9.14
CA TRP A 39 0.89 -1.44 7.92
C TRP A 39 -0.14 -2.53 8.03
N ARG A 40 -1.31 -2.26 7.45
CA ARG A 40 -2.38 -3.23 7.32
C ARG A 40 -2.80 -3.35 5.86
N LEU A 41 -2.83 -4.57 5.35
CA LEU A 41 -3.39 -4.86 4.04
C LEU A 41 -4.91 -4.86 4.13
N MET A 42 -5.58 -4.05 3.32
CA MET A 42 -7.04 -3.88 3.31
C MET A 42 -7.67 -4.64 2.16
N LEU A 43 -7.10 -4.49 0.96
CA LEU A 43 -7.55 -5.18 -0.25
C LEU A 43 -6.35 -5.76 -0.98
N GLN A 44 -6.41 -7.06 -1.26
CA GLN A 44 -5.46 -7.74 -2.11
C GLN A 44 -6.13 -8.09 -3.43
N ARG A 45 -5.70 -7.46 -4.53
CA ARG A 45 -6.27 -7.65 -5.88
C ARG A 45 -7.79 -7.55 -5.90
N GLY A 46 -8.34 -6.63 -5.10
CA GLY A 46 -9.79 -6.39 -4.96
C GLY A 46 -10.51 -7.31 -3.96
N VAL A 47 -9.82 -8.22 -3.28
CA VAL A 47 -10.39 -9.07 -2.24
C VAL A 47 -10.12 -8.47 -0.86
N ALA A 48 -11.15 -8.30 -0.04
CA ALA A 48 -11.02 -7.82 1.33
C ALA A 48 -10.19 -8.77 2.17
N VAL A 49 -9.18 -8.23 2.84
CA VAL A 49 -8.32 -8.97 3.77
C VAL A 49 -8.84 -8.76 5.20
N ASP A 50 -8.69 -9.79 6.03
CA ASP A 50 -9.19 -9.77 7.40
C ASP A 50 -8.61 -8.60 8.22
N PRO A 51 -9.46 -7.82 8.92
CA PRO A 51 -9.04 -6.65 9.67
C PRO A 51 -8.05 -6.86 10.81
N SER A 52 -8.05 -8.05 11.39
CA SER A 52 -7.20 -8.40 12.53
C SER A 52 -5.78 -8.79 12.10
N SER A 53 -5.58 -8.94 10.78
CA SER A 53 -4.27 -9.24 10.21
C SER A 53 -3.42 -7.98 10.11
N LEU A 54 -2.77 -7.63 11.22
CA LEU A 54 -1.58 -6.78 11.17
C LEU A 54 -0.44 -7.62 10.61
N TRP A 55 0.25 -7.07 9.61
CA TRP A 55 1.37 -7.77 8.99
C TRP A 55 2.60 -7.60 9.88
N ASP A 56 2.98 -8.69 10.54
CA ASP A 56 4.25 -8.80 11.23
C ASP A 56 5.29 -9.34 10.24
N TRP A 57 6.24 -8.48 9.89
CA TRP A 57 7.24 -8.78 8.86
C TRP A 57 8.27 -9.74 9.41
N THR A 58 8.07 -11.04 9.20
CA THR A 58 9.09 -12.06 9.51
C THR A 58 10.13 -12.18 8.39
N GLU A 59 9.71 -12.00 7.13
CA GLU A 59 10.56 -11.87 5.93
C GLU A 59 9.91 -10.90 4.92
N GLY A 60 10.72 -10.08 4.23
CA GLY A 60 10.23 -9.02 3.32
C GLY A 60 9.85 -7.72 4.04
N HIS A 61 9.86 -6.60 3.32
CA HIS A 61 9.45 -5.30 3.85
C HIS A 61 8.32 -4.72 3.01
N VAL A 62 7.41 -3.95 3.63
CA VAL A 62 6.37 -3.18 2.91
C VAL A 62 6.95 -2.38 1.73
N ARG A 63 8.21 -1.93 1.84
CA ARG A 63 8.92 -1.18 0.81
C ARG A 63 9.13 -1.95 -0.50
N ASP A 64 9.06 -3.29 -0.46
CA ASP A 64 9.20 -4.13 -1.65
C ASP A 64 7.99 -4.03 -2.60
N TYR A 65 6.86 -3.53 -2.07
CA TYR A 65 5.63 -3.25 -2.81
C TYR A 65 5.54 -1.81 -3.33
N ALA A 66 6.49 -0.96 -2.94
CA ALA A 66 6.57 0.39 -3.47
C ALA A 66 6.69 0.39 -5.00
N PRO A 67 6.29 1.48 -5.67
CA PRO A 67 5.75 2.75 -5.15
C PRO A 67 4.38 2.69 -4.46
N PHE A 68 4.12 3.64 -3.55
CA PHE A 68 2.82 3.82 -2.87
C PHE A 68 2.19 5.18 -3.22
N MET A 69 0.93 5.18 -3.64
CA MET A 69 0.17 6.39 -3.91
C MET A 69 -0.97 6.60 -2.93
N PRO A 70 -1.15 7.80 -2.35
CA PRO A 70 -2.25 8.06 -1.44
C PRO A 70 -3.60 7.94 -2.17
N VAL A 71 -4.52 7.18 -1.57
CA VAL A 71 -5.91 7.12 -2.03
C VAL A 71 -6.62 8.35 -1.48
N VAL A 72 -6.76 9.37 -2.31
CA VAL A 72 -7.58 10.54 -1.98
C VAL A 72 -9.03 10.17 -2.27
N ALA A 73 -9.87 10.09 -1.25
CA ALA A 73 -11.32 9.97 -1.48
C ALA A 73 -11.77 11.24 -2.23
N GLY A 74 -12.07 11.09 -3.52
CA GLY A 74 -12.72 12.14 -4.29
C GLY A 74 -14.02 12.51 -3.58
N ARG A 75 -14.12 13.77 -3.19
CA ARG A 75 -15.27 14.31 -2.46
C ARG A 75 -16.48 14.47 -3.38
#